data_AF-A0A7C4B5S4-F1
#
_entry.id   AF-A0A7C4B5S4-F1
#
_cell.length_a   1.000
_cell.length_b   1.000
_cell.length_c   1.000
_cell.angle_alpha   90.00
_cell.angle_beta   90.00
_cell.angle_gamma   90.00
#
_symmetry.space_group_name_H-M   'P 1'
#
loop_
_entity.id
_entity.type
_entity.pdbx_description
1 polymer ?
#
loop_
_entity_poly.entity_id
_entity_poly.type
_entity_poly.pdbx_seq_one_letter_code
_entity_poly.pdbx_strand_id
1 'polypeptide(L)'
;DPESKQAATVGASIATRNDSTFGIKYGKIEQSVIGLVLVDGVGDIVRLGQRKTLISSSGYRLHWLLIGSEGTLGIITEATLRIFPKPRERCVDMIAFKTFADATKAVNRIVQAGLSIESVNIMCSNRFQYYTHAYRVKYGKEAKVPSGTRAILCLTFNGDSEVVNFSRNYALKICREVGGIVIEEREVVDAWWTSKHVLRFEPGRQKWPDSQRVERFGAADASIPMGRLDEAYEKFREVASKNGLKILGMNVYVQAPYSLHTSVSFAVYVNDRDMDNIKRFYNYVKEMGLYALSIGGSSTSYQGDGEKYAGVLCEIEHKDSLKLISSIKNVFDPKHIMNPGKKFGLSKWIKIGD
;
A
#
# COMPACT_ATOMS: atom_id res chain seq x y z
N ASP A 1 6.40 7.86 2.69
CA ASP A 1 6.64 7.20 3.99
C ASP A 1 6.23 5.73 3.87
N PRO A 2 7.01 4.87 3.20
CA PRO A 2 6.68 3.45 3.11
C PRO A 2 6.93 2.76 4.47
N GLU A 3 6.23 1.67 4.77
CA GLU A 3 6.48 0.90 6.00
C GLU A 3 7.90 0.30 6.03
N SER A 4 8.54 0.14 4.87
CA SER A 4 9.92 -0.33 4.71
C SER A 4 10.99 0.78 4.78
N LYS A 5 10.64 2.02 5.13
CA LYS A 5 11.53 3.22 5.10
C LYS A 5 12.92 3.11 5.73
N GLN A 6 13.13 2.13 6.59
CA GLN A 6 14.43 1.91 7.23
C GLN A 6 15.41 1.12 6.37
N ALA A 7 14.91 0.32 5.43
CA ALA A 7 15.69 -0.46 4.49
C ALA A 7 15.51 0.00 3.04
N ALA A 8 14.37 0.62 2.72
CA ALA A 8 14.09 1.10 1.38
C ALA A 8 14.97 2.31 1.02
N THR A 9 15.57 2.27 -0.16
CA THR A 9 16.27 3.42 -0.74
C THR A 9 15.31 4.28 -1.56
N VAL A 10 15.73 5.51 -1.88
CA VAL A 10 14.97 6.40 -2.77
C VAL A 10 14.81 5.78 -4.16
N GLY A 11 15.91 5.27 -4.74
CA GLY A 11 15.89 4.62 -6.05
C GLY A 11 14.97 3.41 -6.09
N ALA A 12 15.01 2.55 -5.07
CA ALA A 12 14.09 1.42 -4.95
C ALA A 12 12.63 1.88 -4.86
N SER A 13 12.34 2.89 -4.03
CA SER A 13 10.98 3.41 -3.88
C SER A 13 10.41 3.95 -5.19
N ILE A 14 11.23 4.61 -6.01
CA ILE A 14 10.85 5.08 -7.33
C ILE A 14 10.63 3.89 -8.26
N ALA A 15 11.60 2.98 -8.33
CA ALA A 15 11.56 1.82 -9.22
C ALA A 15 10.40 0.88 -8.93
N THR A 16 9.91 0.78 -7.68
CA THR A 16 8.76 -0.07 -7.32
C THR A 16 7.45 0.69 -7.18
N ARG A 17 7.44 2.01 -7.43
CA ARG A 17 6.26 2.88 -7.26
C ARG A 17 5.62 2.71 -5.86
N ASN A 18 6.42 2.90 -4.82
CA ASN A 18 5.98 2.65 -3.45
C ASN A 18 4.79 3.54 -3.03
N ASP A 19 3.88 2.91 -2.30
CA ASP A 19 2.81 3.59 -1.57
C ASP A 19 3.34 4.40 -0.38
N SER A 20 2.50 5.32 0.11
CA SER A 20 2.80 6.15 1.26
C SER A 20 1.66 6.08 2.27
N THR A 21 1.98 6.00 3.56
CA THR A 21 0.94 6.14 4.59
C THR A 21 0.28 7.52 4.54
N PHE A 22 0.98 8.53 4.03
CA PHE A 22 0.48 9.89 3.86
C PHE A 22 0.04 10.20 2.41
N GLY A 23 -0.29 9.15 1.64
CA GLY A 23 -0.61 9.26 0.22
C GLY A 23 -1.75 10.24 -0.06
N ILE A 24 -2.83 10.19 0.74
CA ILE A 24 -3.98 11.07 0.55
C ILE A 24 -3.63 12.57 0.56
N LYS A 25 -2.56 12.99 1.27
CA LYS A 25 -2.14 14.40 1.32
C LYS A 25 -0.99 14.72 0.38
N TYR A 26 0.03 13.87 0.35
CA TYR A 26 1.30 14.16 -0.33
C TYR A 26 1.51 13.35 -1.62
N GLY A 27 0.59 12.43 -1.92
CA GLY A 27 0.74 11.45 -2.98
C GLY A 27 1.70 10.32 -2.61
N LYS A 28 1.88 9.44 -3.60
CA LYS A 28 2.89 8.39 -3.61
C LYS A 28 4.23 8.96 -4.09
N ILE A 29 5.20 8.08 -4.31
CA ILE A 29 6.53 8.49 -4.76
C ILE A 29 6.50 9.32 -6.05
N GLU A 30 5.60 9.02 -7.00
CA GLU A 30 5.54 9.72 -8.28
C GLU A 30 5.20 11.21 -8.15
N GLN A 31 4.40 11.60 -7.16
CA GLN A 31 4.10 13.02 -6.92
C GLN A 31 5.29 13.77 -6.31
N SER A 32 6.24 13.03 -5.73
CA SER A 32 7.47 13.60 -5.17
C SER A 32 8.58 13.71 -6.21
N VAL A 33 8.61 12.85 -7.24
CA VAL A 33 9.68 12.86 -8.26
C VAL A 33 9.52 14.07 -9.20
N ILE A 34 10.58 14.88 -9.27
CA ILE A 34 10.65 16.05 -10.16
C ILE A 34 11.58 15.74 -11.35
N GLY A 35 12.68 15.05 -11.09
CA GLY A 35 13.66 14.63 -12.09
C GLY A 35 14.56 13.52 -11.60
N LEU A 36 15.15 12.79 -12.55
CA LEU A 36 15.97 11.61 -12.31
C LEU A 36 17.25 11.69 -13.14
N VAL A 37 18.31 11.08 -12.62
CA VAL A 37 19.51 10.74 -13.38
C VAL A 37 19.65 9.22 -13.32
N LEU A 38 19.87 8.60 -14.47
CA LEU A 38 20.04 7.16 -14.57
C LEU A 38 21.22 6.79 -15.46
N VAL A 39 21.69 5.56 -15.29
CA VAL A 39 22.51 4.84 -16.27
C VAL A 39 21.61 3.79 -16.93
N ASP A 40 21.43 3.89 -18.25
CA ASP A 40 20.58 2.96 -19.02
C ASP A 40 21.31 1.65 -19.39
N GLY A 41 20.64 0.75 -20.13
CA GLY A 41 21.19 -0.54 -20.54
C GLY A 41 22.30 -0.46 -21.59
N VAL A 42 22.53 0.72 -22.18
CA VAL A 42 23.65 0.99 -23.09
C VAL A 42 24.85 1.57 -22.34
N GLY A 43 24.62 2.11 -21.15
CA GLY A 43 25.64 2.70 -20.27
C GLY A 43 25.65 4.22 -20.28
N ASP A 44 24.68 4.85 -20.93
CA ASP A 44 24.60 6.31 -21.04
C ASP A 44 24.00 6.93 -19.77
N ILE A 45 24.54 8.10 -19.39
CA ILE A 45 24.00 8.89 -18.29
C ILE A 45 22.88 9.79 -18.82
N VAL A 46 21.64 9.40 -18.54
CA VAL A 46 20.46 10.12 -19.01
C VAL A 46 19.86 10.95 -17.88
N ARG A 47 19.50 12.20 -18.17
CA ARG A 47 18.86 13.12 -17.23
C ARG A 47 17.43 13.41 -17.67
N LEU A 48 16.46 13.02 -16.85
CA LEU A 48 15.03 13.08 -17.18
C LEU A 48 14.26 13.96 -16.19
N GLY A 49 13.15 14.51 -16.65
CA GLY A 49 12.32 15.41 -15.85
C GLY A 49 12.84 16.85 -15.81
N GLN A 50 12.32 17.64 -14.88
CA GLN A 50 12.54 19.08 -14.87
C GLN A 50 13.54 19.41 -13.76
N ARG A 51 14.72 19.98 -14.08
CA ARG A 51 15.73 20.25 -13.04
C ARG A 51 15.46 21.51 -12.22
N LYS A 52 14.76 22.51 -12.79
CA LYS A 52 14.65 23.87 -12.22
C LYS A 52 13.22 24.41 -12.09
N THR A 53 12.29 23.98 -12.95
CA THR A 53 10.89 24.41 -12.91
C THR A 53 10.01 23.20 -12.61
N LEU A 54 8.87 23.43 -11.96
CA LEU A 54 7.80 22.44 -11.83
C LEU A 54 6.70 22.63 -12.88
N ILE A 55 6.75 23.76 -13.59
CA ILE A 55 5.76 24.20 -14.55
C ILE A 55 6.45 24.17 -15.91
N SER A 56 6.23 23.08 -16.64
CA SER A 56 6.62 22.97 -18.04
C SER A 56 5.76 21.93 -18.75
N SER A 57 5.46 22.24 -20.01
CA SER A 57 4.75 21.41 -20.98
C SER A 57 5.60 21.15 -22.22
N SER A 58 6.91 21.33 -22.13
CA SER A 58 7.83 21.09 -23.24
C SER A 58 8.30 19.63 -23.26
N GLY A 59 8.00 18.92 -24.35
CA GLY A 59 8.42 17.52 -24.55
C GLY A 59 7.72 16.51 -23.63
N TYR A 60 8.20 15.27 -23.66
CA TYR A 60 7.63 14.18 -22.87
C TYR A 60 8.21 14.10 -21.46
N ARG A 61 7.37 13.76 -20.48
CA ARG A 61 7.77 13.55 -19.08
C ARG A 61 8.39 12.17 -18.87
N LEU A 62 9.51 11.90 -19.54
CA LEU A 62 10.13 10.57 -19.61
C LEU A 62 10.53 9.97 -18.25
N HIS A 63 10.77 10.79 -17.21
CA HIS A 63 11.04 10.27 -15.86
C HIS A 63 9.90 9.40 -15.31
N TRP A 64 8.67 9.55 -15.80
CA TRP A 64 7.55 8.68 -15.43
C TRP A 64 7.72 7.24 -15.89
N LEU A 65 8.48 6.99 -16.95
CA LEU A 65 8.77 5.62 -17.41
C LEU A 65 9.60 4.84 -16.38
N LEU A 66 10.38 5.54 -15.56
CA LEU A 66 11.25 4.94 -14.55
C LEU A 66 10.49 4.60 -13.26
N ILE A 67 9.33 5.20 -13.05
CA ILE A 67 8.52 4.97 -11.87
C ILE A 67 7.76 3.66 -12.03
N GLY A 68 8.04 2.69 -11.16
CA GLY A 68 7.51 1.33 -11.32
C GLY A 68 8.25 0.50 -12.38
N SER A 69 9.41 0.94 -12.86
CA SER A 69 10.23 0.20 -13.84
C SER A 69 10.95 -1.02 -13.27
N GLU A 70 11.07 -1.12 -11.95
CA GLU A 70 11.71 -2.21 -11.22
C GLU A 70 13.15 -2.49 -11.70
N GLY A 71 13.87 -1.44 -12.09
CA GLY A 71 15.25 -1.54 -12.58
C GLY A 71 15.38 -2.14 -13.99
N THR A 72 14.27 -2.31 -14.71
CA THR A 72 14.30 -2.85 -16.08
C THR A 72 14.69 -1.81 -17.12
N LEU A 73 14.66 -0.51 -16.82
CA LEU A 73 15.01 0.55 -17.79
C LEU A 73 16.34 1.24 -17.47
N GLY A 74 17.02 0.84 -16.40
CA GLY A 74 18.27 1.44 -15.96
C GLY A 74 18.39 1.54 -14.44
N ILE A 75 19.55 2.02 -14.01
CA ILE A 75 19.91 2.22 -12.61
C ILE A 75 19.76 3.70 -12.28
N ILE A 76 18.82 4.04 -11.39
CA ILE A 76 18.63 5.40 -10.89
C ILE A 76 19.79 5.75 -9.96
N THR A 77 20.54 6.81 -10.29
CA THR A 77 21.73 7.25 -9.54
C THR A 77 21.48 8.54 -8.76
N GLU A 78 20.66 9.45 -9.28
CA GLU A 78 20.26 10.68 -8.58
C GLU A 78 18.75 10.92 -8.72
N ALA A 79 18.13 11.52 -7.70
CA ALA A 79 16.72 11.93 -7.75
C ALA A 79 16.56 13.33 -7.19
N THR A 80 15.84 14.18 -7.92
CA THR A 80 15.35 15.47 -7.42
C THR A 80 13.92 15.27 -6.94
N LEU A 81 13.68 15.50 -5.65
CA LEU A 81 12.39 15.27 -5.01
C LEU A 81 11.79 16.56 -4.47
N ARG A 82 10.46 16.68 -4.56
CA ARG A 82 9.68 17.64 -3.79
C ARG A 82 9.72 17.24 -2.32
N ILE A 83 9.93 18.23 -1.45
CA ILE A 83 9.82 18.06 0.00
C ILE A 83 8.71 18.94 0.55
N PHE A 84 8.21 18.58 1.73
CA PHE A 84 7.15 19.31 2.42
C PHE A 84 7.65 19.76 3.80
N PRO A 85 7.22 20.93 4.29
CA PRO A 85 7.52 21.34 5.65
C PRO A 85 7.05 20.31 6.67
N LYS A 86 7.87 20.07 7.71
CA LYS A 86 7.47 19.22 8.82
C LYS A 86 6.31 19.91 9.57
N PRO A 87 5.16 19.24 9.77
CA PRO A 87 4.05 19.86 10.49
C PRO A 87 4.43 20.12 11.96
N ARG A 88 3.89 21.20 12.52
CA ARG A 88 4.07 21.54 13.94
C ARG A 88 3.34 20.55 14.84
N GLU A 89 2.10 20.26 14.51
CA GLU A 89 1.24 19.34 15.27
C GLU A 89 0.64 18.26 14.38
N ARG A 90 0.35 17.11 15.01
CA ARG A 90 -0.36 16.00 14.40
C ARG A 90 -1.27 15.33 15.44
N CYS A 91 -2.50 15.05 15.06
CA CYS A 91 -3.42 14.22 15.84
C CYS A 91 -3.74 12.92 15.10
N VAL A 92 -4.01 11.86 15.86
CA VAL A 92 -4.36 10.53 15.34
C VAL A 92 -5.56 10.00 16.11
N ASP A 93 -6.57 9.52 15.40
CA ASP A 93 -7.77 8.91 15.99
C ASP A 93 -8.13 7.60 15.30
N MET A 94 -8.81 6.72 16.05
CA MET A 94 -9.39 5.49 15.55
C MET A 94 -10.90 5.48 15.77
N ILE A 95 -11.63 5.05 14.74
CA ILE A 95 -13.08 4.98 14.75
C ILE A 95 -13.51 3.59 14.26
N ALA A 96 -14.31 2.90 15.08
CA ALA A 96 -14.90 1.62 14.77
C ALA A 96 -16.19 1.77 13.95
N PHE A 97 -16.32 0.94 12.92
CA PHE A 97 -17.48 0.84 12.05
C PHE A 97 -17.90 -0.63 11.87
N LYS A 98 -19.21 -0.84 11.64
CA LYS A 98 -19.78 -2.17 11.38
C LYS A 98 -19.42 -2.72 10.00
N THR A 99 -19.13 -1.86 9.02
CA THR A 99 -18.79 -2.23 7.64
C THR A 99 -17.65 -1.39 7.08
N PHE A 100 -16.98 -1.87 6.03
CA PHE A 100 -16.00 -1.05 5.30
C PHE A 100 -16.68 0.09 4.55
N ALA A 101 -17.89 -0.14 4.02
CA ALA A 101 -18.71 0.86 3.37
C ALA A 101 -19.03 2.07 4.27
N ASP A 102 -19.31 1.86 5.56
CA ASP A 102 -19.53 2.97 6.49
C ASP A 102 -18.26 3.79 6.72
N ALA A 103 -17.11 3.11 6.87
CA ALA A 103 -15.82 3.77 7.01
C ALA A 103 -15.46 4.59 5.76
N THR A 104 -15.65 4.06 4.55
CA THR A 104 -15.39 4.79 3.31
C THR A 104 -16.39 5.93 3.09
N LYS A 105 -17.65 5.74 3.46
CA LYS A 105 -18.66 6.82 3.47
C LYS A 105 -18.24 7.97 4.37
N ALA A 106 -17.73 7.68 5.57
CA ALA A 106 -17.19 8.71 6.46
C ALA A 106 -16.01 9.45 5.83
N VAL A 107 -15.03 8.72 5.27
CA VAL A 107 -13.87 9.32 4.57
C VAL A 107 -14.33 10.23 3.43
N ASN A 108 -15.26 9.77 2.58
CA ASN A 108 -15.77 10.56 1.47
C ASN A 108 -16.47 11.83 1.94
N ARG A 109 -17.29 11.76 3.01
CA ARG A 109 -17.92 12.96 3.60
C ARG A 109 -16.90 13.94 4.18
N ILE A 110 -15.83 13.44 4.82
CA ILE A 110 -14.74 14.28 5.35
C ILE A 110 -14.02 15.02 4.21
N VAL A 111 -13.69 14.31 3.12
CA VAL A 111 -13.06 14.91 1.95
C VAL A 111 -14.01 15.90 1.25
N GLN A 112 -15.29 15.57 1.09
CA GLN A 112 -16.31 16.46 0.53
C GLN A 112 -16.55 17.72 1.37
N ALA A 113 -16.35 17.64 2.68
CA ALA A 113 -16.41 18.80 3.57
C ALA A 113 -15.19 19.74 3.43
N GLY A 114 -14.20 19.40 2.62
CA GLY A 114 -13.00 20.21 2.39
C GLY A 114 -11.90 20.03 3.44
N LEU A 115 -11.98 19.01 4.30
CA LEU A 115 -10.94 18.76 5.30
C LEU A 115 -9.69 18.14 4.68
N SER A 116 -8.52 18.70 5.01
CA SER A 116 -7.22 18.18 4.57
C SER A 116 -6.74 17.04 5.49
N ILE A 117 -7.13 15.81 5.16
CA ILE A 117 -6.68 14.61 5.87
C ILE A 117 -5.20 14.35 5.54
N GLU A 118 -4.39 13.97 6.54
CA GLU A 118 -2.99 13.59 6.33
C GLU A 118 -2.84 12.10 5.97
N SER A 119 -3.55 11.21 6.66
CA SER A 119 -3.55 9.77 6.38
C SER A 119 -4.91 9.14 6.62
N VAL A 120 -5.25 8.14 5.81
CA VAL A 120 -6.43 7.29 5.99
C VAL A 120 -6.00 5.84 5.85
N ASN A 121 -6.19 5.05 6.91
CA ASN A 121 -6.03 3.60 6.89
C ASN A 121 -7.32 2.95 7.39
N ILE A 122 -7.75 1.84 6.80
CA ILE A 122 -8.90 1.07 7.29
C ILE A 122 -8.45 -0.36 7.54
N MET A 123 -8.45 -0.79 8.80
CA MET A 123 -8.07 -2.14 9.20
C MET A 123 -9.30 -3.00 9.41
N CYS A 124 -9.23 -4.28 9.07
CA CYS A 124 -10.24 -5.23 9.56
C CYS A 124 -10.06 -5.51 11.05
N SER A 125 -11.09 -6.06 11.70
CA SER A 125 -11.04 -6.46 13.10
C SER A 125 -9.92 -7.45 13.42
N ASN A 126 -9.67 -8.46 12.57
CA ASN A 126 -8.53 -9.39 12.73
C ASN A 126 -7.19 -8.65 12.75
N ARG A 127 -7.01 -7.64 11.88
CA ARG A 127 -5.78 -6.84 11.84
C ARG A 127 -5.65 -5.98 13.10
N PHE A 128 -6.76 -5.47 13.62
CA PHE A 128 -6.80 -4.63 14.81
C PHE A 128 -6.52 -5.41 16.11
N GLN A 129 -6.92 -6.70 16.16
CA GLN A 129 -6.68 -7.58 17.30
C GLN A 129 -5.22 -7.64 17.75
N TYR A 130 -4.28 -7.41 16.84
CA TYR A 130 -2.86 -7.31 17.19
C TYR A 130 -2.58 -6.20 18.22
N TYR A 131 -3.15 -5.02 18.00
CA TYR A 131 -2.94 -3.86 18.89
C TYR A 131 -3.69 -4.03 20.20
N THR A 132 -4.90 -4.61 20.16
CA THR A 132 -5.66 -4.90 21.38
C THR A 132 -5.06 -6.05 22.19
N HIS A 133 -4.44 -7.05 21.55
CA HIS A 133 -3.70 -8.10 22.24
C HIS A 133 -2.47 -7.56 22.98
N ALA A 134 -1.65 -6.74 22.30
CA ALA A 134 -0.51 -6.09 22.93
C ALA A 134 -0.94 -5.20 24.12
N TYR A 135 -2.06 -4.49 23.97
CA TYR A 135 -2.67 -3.71 25.05
C TYR A 135 -3.11 -4.60 26.22
N ARG A 136 -3.83 -5.69 25.96
CA ARG A 136 -4.27 -6.64 26.99
C ARG A 136 -3.10 -7.24 27.76
N VAL A 137 -2.05 -7.66 27.07
CA VAL A 137 -0.84 -8.23 27.70
C VAL A 137 -0.16 -7.19 28.60
N LYS A 138 -0.10 -5.93 28.16
CA LYS A 138 0.57 -4.86 28.91
C LYS A 138 -0.24 -4.32 30.10
N TYR A 139 -1.56 -4.21 29.96
CA TYR A 139 -2.43 -3.52 30.92
C TYR A 139 -3.42 -4.44 31.65
N GLY A 140 -3.48 -5.73 31.31
CA GLY A 140 -4.34 -6.71 31.97
C GLY A 140 -5.85 -6.53 31.71
N LYS A 141 -6.24 -5.68 30.76
CA LYS A 141 -7.65 -5.39 30.42
C LYS A 141 -7.89 -5.32 28.92
N GLU A 142 -9.10 -5.62 28.49
CA GLU A 142 -9.50 -5.53 27.08
C GLU A 142 -9.77 -4.08 26.67
N ALA A 143 -9.42 -3.74 25.42
CA ALA A 143 -9.83 -2.48 24.82
C ALA A 143 -11.32 -2.52 24.48
N LYS A 144 -12.04 -1.42 24.70
CA LYS A 144 -13.47 -1.32 24.41
C LYS A 144 -13.71 -1.15 22.92
N VAL A 145 -13.81 -2.27 22.22
CA VAL A 145 -14.19 -2.32 20.81
C VAL A 145 -15.67 -2.72 20.71
N PRO A 146 -16.54 -1.91 20.05
CA PRO A 146 -17.94 -2.24 19.89
C PRO A 146 -18.15 -3.61 19.22
N SER A 147 -19.16 -4.36 19.67
CA SER A 147 -19.51 -5.65 19.07
C SER A 147 -19.92 -5.50 17.60
N GLY A 148 -19.54 -6.48 16.79
CA GLY A 148 -19.82 -6.45 15.34
C GLY A 148 -18.93 -5.49 14.53
N THR A 149 -17.90 -4.89 15.13
CA THR A 149 -16.92 -4.07 14.41
C THR A 149 -16.21 -4.90 13.34
N ARG A 150 -16.28 -4.45 12.08
CA ARG A 150 -15.54 -5.05 10.96
C ARG A 150 -14.42 -4.16 10.46
N ALA A 151 -14.58 -2.85 10.56
CA ALA A 151 -13.63 -1.88 10.05
C ALA A 151 -13.21 -0.89 11.14
N ILE A 152 -11.90 -0.64 11.25
CA ILE A 152 -11.31 0.40 12.10
C ILE A 152 -10.67 1.43 11.20
N LEU A 153 -11.30 2.60 11.10
CA LEU A 153 -10.78 3.76 10.39
C LEU A 153 -9.75 4.47 11.28
N CYS A 154 -8.53 4.62 10.79
CA CYS A 154 -7.47 5.42 11.40
C CYS A 154 -7.30 6.70 10.60
N LEU A 155 -7.54 7.84 11.25
CA LEU A 155 -7.45 9.17 10.66
C LEU A 155 -6.34 9.97 11.33
N THR A 156 -5.64 10.74 10.50
CA THR A 156 -4.60 11.65 10.97
C THR A 156 -4.80 13.02 10.35
N PHE A 157 -4.64 14.07 11.13
CA PHE A 157 -4.58 15.46 10.68
C PHE A 157 -3.29 16.10 11.17
N ASN A 158 -2.77 17.06 10.40
CA ASN A 158 -1.55 17.79 10.76
C ASN A 158 -1.64 19.28 10.36
N GLY A 159 -0.81 20.10 10.98
CA GLY A 159 -0.76 21.53 10.72
C GLY A 159 -0.48 22.34 11.97
N ASP A 160 -1.01 23.57 12.00
CA ASP A 160 -1.10 24.38 13.22
C ASP A 160 -2.24 23.87 14.11
N SER A 161 -2.09 24.05 15.43
CA SER A 161 -2.98 23.49 16.46
C SER A 161 -4.46 23.79 16.23
N GLU A 162 -4.79 25.03 15.86
CA GLU A 162 -6.18 25.44 15.62
C GLU A 162 -6.81 24.70 14.42
N VAL A 163 -6.03 24.50 13.35
CA VAL A 163 -6.46 23.79 12.14
C VAL A 163 -6.64 22.30 12.41
N VAL A 164 -5.71 21.70 13.16
CA VAL A 164 -5.77 20.29 13.58
C VAL A 164 -6.99 20.05 14.45
N ASN A 165 -7.19 20.88 15.48
CA ASN A 165 -8.33 20.75 16.39
C ASN A 165 -9.68 20.91 15.68
N PHE A 166 -9.80 21.91 14.80
CA PHE A 166 -11.00 22.09 13.98
C PHE A 166 -11.27 20.87 13.10
N SER A 167 -10.26 20.43 12.34
CA SER A 167 -10.40 19.32 11.39
C SER A 167 -10.75 18.01 12.10
N ARG A 168 -10.08 17.73 13.22
CA ARG A 168 -10.35 16.57 14.07
C ARG A 168 -11.78 16.57 14.57
N ASN A 169 -12.23 17.65 15.19
CA ASN A 169 -13.57 17.73 15.78
C ASN A 169 -14.66 17.59 14.72
N TYR A 170 -14.49 18.23 13.58
CA TYR A 170 -15.46 18.16 12.48
C TYR A 170 -15.48 16.77 11.83
N ALA A 171 -14.32 16.12 11.67
CA ALA A 171 -14.23 14.75 11.18
C ALA A 171 -14.91 13.75 12.14
N LEU A 172 -14.68 13.88 13.45
CA LEU A 172 -15.32 13.04 14.46
C LEU A 172 -16.84 13.22 14.48
N LYS A 173 -17.34 14.45 14.26
CA LYS A 173 -18.78 14.69 14.06
C LYS A 173 -19.33 13.90 12.88
N ILE A 174 -18.68 14.00 11.71
CA ILE A 174 -19.08 13.23 10.51
C ILE A 174 -19.05 11.73 10.78
N CYS A 175 -17.98 11.23 11.40
CA CYS A 175 -17.86 9.81 11.73
C CYS A 175 -19.03 9.33 12.60
N ARG A 176 -19.42 10.08 13.64
CA ARG A 176 -20.58 9.75 14.49
C ARG A 176 -21.89 9.74 13.72
N GLU A 177 -22.11 10.70 12.82
CA GLU A 177 -23.31 10.74 11.98
C GLU A 177 -23.42 9.54 11.02
N VAL A 178 -22.29 8.92 10.66
CA VAL A 178 -22.26 7.67 9.86
C VAL A 178 -22.33 6.42 10.76
N GLY A 179 -22.44 6.58 12.09
CA GLY A 179 -22.53 5.48 13.04
C GLY A 179 -21.17 4.98 13.56
N GLY A 180 -20.11 5.74 13.33
CA GLY A 180 -18.77 5.46 13.84
C GLY A 180 -18.64 5.72 15.33
N ILE A 181 -17.93 4.83 16.04
CA ILE A 181 -17.68 4.93 17.48
C ILE A 181 -16.18 5.12 17.69
N VAL A 182 -15.79 6.16 18.43
CA VAL A 182 -14.38 6.47 18.69
C VAL A 182 -13.79 5.42 19.65
N ILE A 183 -12.56 4.99 19.39
CA ILE A 183 -11.78 4.17 20.33
C ILE A 183 -11.10 5.12 21.33
N GLU A 184 -11.52 5.05 22.59
CA GLU A 184 -11.06 5.95 23.66
C GLU A 184 -9.69 5.54 24.23
N GLU A 185 -9.30 4.28 24.10
CA GLU A 185 -8.00 3.77 24.56
C GLU A 185 -6.84 4.34 23.74
N ARG A 186 -6.34 5.51 24.16
CA ARG A 186 -5.23 6.21 23.52
C ARG A 186 -3.99 5.36 23.33
N GLU A 187 -3.69 4.47 24.27
CA GLU A 187 -2.51 3.62 24.16
C GLU A 187 -2.61 2.61 22.99
N VAL A 188 -3.83 2.20 22.60
CA VAL A 188 -4.04 1.35 21.41
C VAL A 188 -3.80 2.17 20.14
N VAL A 189 -4.32 3.40 20.11
CA VAL A 189 -4.12 4.34 18.99
C VAL A 189 -2.63 4.66 18.82
N ASP A 190 -1.97 4.98 19.91
CA ASP A 190 -0.56 5.35 19.94
C ASP A 190 0.35 4.15 19.64
N ALA A 191 -0.03 2.94 20.08
CA ALA A 191 0.66 1.71 19.71
C ALA A 191 0.59 1.45 18.19
N TRP A 192 -0.58 1.62 17.58
CA TRP A 192 -0.72 1.52 16.13
C TRP A 192 0.12 2.57 15.41
N TRP A 193 0.02 3.84 15.83
CA TRP A 193 0.76 4.94 15.24
C TRP A 193 2.28 4.71 15.32
N THR A 194 2.76 4.35 16.51
CA THR A 194 4.15 3.99 16.76
C THR A 194 4.57 2.84 15.83
N SER A 195 3.72 1.83 15.69
CA SER A 195 4.00 0.65 14.88
C SER A 195 4.07 0.91 13.37
N LYS A 196 3.44 1.97 12.89
CA LYS A 196 3.41 2.35 11.46
C LYS A 196 4.47 3.40 11.14
N HIS A 197 4.82 4.27 12.09
CA HIS A 197 5.60 5.47 11.81
C HIS A 197 6.91 5.60 12.58
N VAL A 198 6.99 5.10 13.81
CA VAL A 198 8.11 5.39 14.73
C VAL A 198 8.99 4.18 14.99
N LEU A 199 8.45 2.95 14.84
CA LEU A 199 9.21 1.73 15.14
C LEU A 199 10.47 1.61 14.28
N ARG A 200 11.58 1.34 14.97
CA ARG A 200 12.81 0.85 14.38
C ARG A 200 12.70 -0.66 14.20
N PHE A 201 12.77 -1.10 12.95
CA PHE A 201 12.91 -2.48 12.55
C PHE A 201 14.36 -2.89 12.74
N GLU A 202 14.58 -3.79 13.70
CA GLU A 202 15.81 -4.58 13.71
C GLU A 202 15.78 -5.51 12.49
N PRO A 203 16.80 -5.47 11.60
CA PRO A 203 16.88 -6.40 10.48
C PRO A 203 16.69 -7.86 10.94
N GLY A 204 15.76 -8.57 10.31
CA GLY A 204 15.46 -9.98 10.63
C GLY A 204 14.36 -10.20 11.67
N ARG A 205 13.86 -9.16 12.37
CA ARG A 205 12.67 -9.27 13.22
C ARG A 205 11.42 -8.75 12.50
N GLN A 206 10.43 -9.62 12.34
CA GLN A 206 9.12 -9.19 11.83
C GLN A 206 8.34 -8.38 12.87
N LYS A 207 7.28 -7.69 12.45
CA LYS A 207 6.41 -6.91 13.35
C LYS A 207 5.55 -7.81 14.26
N TRP A 208 5.18 -9.01 13.80
CA TRP A 208 4.30 -9.90 14.56
C TRP A 208 5.12 -10.91 15.38
N PRO A 209 4.91 -11.03 16.71
CA PRO A 209 5.60 -12.01 17.54
C PRO A 209 5.42 -13.46 17.05
N ASP A 210 4.20 -13.80 16.62
CA ASP A 210 3.90 -15.11 16.06
C ASP A 210 4.64 -15.36 14.73
N SER A 211 4.98 -14.28 14.03
CA SER A 211 5.70 -14.33 12.75
C SER A 211 7.24 -14.47 12.86
N GLN A 212 7.75 -14.57 14.10
CA GLN A 212 9.20 -14.70 14.36
C GLN A 212 9.71 -16.14 14.22
N ARG A 213 8.84 -17.14 14.40
CA ARG A 213 9.26 -18.54 14.59
C ARG A 213 9.00 -19.41 13.37
N VAL A 214 7.76 -19.87 13.19
CA VAL A 214 7.38 -20.89 12.20
C VAL A 214 6.52 -20.29 11.08
N GLU A 215 5.64 -19.36 11.43
CA GLU A 215 4.83 -18.64 10.45
C GLU A 215 5.50 -17.30 10.14
N ARG A 216 5.31 -16.78 8.94
CA ARG A 216 5.80 -15.49 8.43
C ARG A 216 4.62 -14.67 7.95
N PHE A 217 4.82 -13.35 7.90
CA PHE A 217 3.93 -12.44 7.22
C PHE A 217 4.01 -12.61 5.70
N GLY A 218 2.89 -12.97 5.07
CA GLY A 218 2.70 -12.92 3.62
C GLY A 218 1.45 -12.14 3.25
N ALA A 219 1.45 -11.47 2.11
CA ALA A 219 0.26 -10.76 1.62
C ALA A 219 0.09 -10.88 0.10
N ALA A 220 -1.17 -11.00 -0.32
CA ALA A 220 -1.58 -10.51 -1.61
C ALA A 220 -1.83 -9.00 -1.45
N ASP A 221 -1.26 -8.18 -2.34
CA ASP A 221 -1.67 -6.80 -2.48
C ASP A 221 -2.43 -6.62 -3.80
N ALA A 222 -3.42 -5.74 -3.80
CA ALA A 222 -4.20 -5.43 -4.99
C ALA A 222 -4.84 -4.05 -4.87
N SER A 223 -5.18 -3.46 -6.01
CA SER A 223 -6.01 -2.26 -6.05
C SER A 223 -7.48 -2.67 -6.09
N ILE A 224 -8.29 -2.19 -5.15
CA ILE A 224 -9.70 -2.54 -5.02
C ILE A 224 -10.55 -1.27 -5.15
N PRO A 225 -11.63 -1.28 -5.96
CA PRO A 225 -12.61 -0.21 -5.98
C PRO A 225 -13.17 0.05 -4.57
N MET A 226 -13.17 1.30 -4.14
CA MET A 226 -13.50 1.69 -2.77
C MET A 226 -14.91 1.23 -2.35
N GLY A 227 -15.86 1.20 -3.28
CA GLY A 227 -17.23 0.73 -3.04
C GLY A 227 -17.40 -0.79 -2.89
N ARG A 228 -16.32 -1.57 -3.05
CA ARG A 228 -16.36 -3.05 -3.01
C ARG A 228 -15.49 -3.66 -1.92
N LEU A 229 -15.07 -2.88 -0.93
CA LEU A 229 -14.19 -3.36 0.14
C LEU A 229 -14.82 -4.45 1.01
N ASP A 230 -16.12 -4.38 1.29
CA ASP A 230 -16.81 -5.46 2.03
C ASP A 230 -16.85 -6.76 1.23
N GLU A 231 -17.14 -6.70 -0.07
CA GLU A 231 -17.09 -7.89 -0.94
C GLU A 231 -15.67 -8.46 -1.04
N ALA A 232 -14.68 -7.59 -1.19
CA ALA A 232 -13.27 -8.00 -1.23
C ALA A 232 -12.82 -8.64 0.10
N TYR A 233 -13.37 -8.18 1.23
CA TYR A 233 -13.10 -8.79 2.53
C TYR A 233 -13.68 -10.21 2.64
N GLU A 234 -14.90 -10.43 2.17
CA GLU A 234 -15.48 -11.79 2.16
C GLU A 234 -14.75 -12.69 1.16
N LYS A 235 -14.37 -12.18 -0.02
CA LYS A 235 -13.57 -12.93 -0.99
C LYS A 235 -12.20 -13.31 -0.42
N PHE A 236 -11.56 -12.39 0.28
CA PHE A 236 -10.32 -12.67 1.00
C PHE A 236 -10.47 -13.83 1.97
N ARG A 237 -11.55 -13.86 2.76
CA ARG A 237 -11.82 -14.95 3.71
C ARG A 237 -12.03 -16.28 3.02
N GLU A 238 -12.82 -16.29 1.94
CA GLU A 238 -13.08 -17.46 1.11
C GLU A 238 -11.78 -18.04 0.53
N VAL A 239 -10.97 -17.21 -0.15
CA VAL A 239 -9.75 -17.66 -0.84
C VAL A 239 -8.67 -18.09 0.16
N ALA A 240 -8.55 -17.40 1.30
CA ALA A 240 -7.64 -17.80 2.37
C ALA A 240 -8.03 -19.17 2.94
N SER A 241 -9.33 -19.40 3.22
CA SER A 241 -9.85 -20.68 3.71
C SER A 241 -9.64 -21.80 2.69
N LYS A 242 -9.96 -21.55 1.41
CA LYS A 242 -9.77 -22.51 0.31
C LYS A 242 -8.32 -22.98 0.19
N ASN A 243 -7.36 -22.09 0.43
CA ASN A 243 -5.93 -22.37 0.36
C ASN A 243 -5.33 -22.85 1.70
N GLY A 244 -6.15 -23.05 2.75
CA GLY A 244 -5.68 -23.49 4.06
C GLY A 244 -4.71 -22.51 4.74
N LEU A 245 -4.91 -21.21 4.52
CA LEU A 245 -4.07 -20.14 5.06
C LEU A 245 -4.79 -19.41 6.18
N LYS A 246 -4.10 -19.21 7.31
CA LYS A 246 -4.64 -18.46 8.45
C LYS A 246 -4.58 -16.96 8.16
N ILE A 247 -5.70 -16.29 8.35
CA ILE A 247 -5.83 -14.84 8.17
C ILE A 247 -5.08 -14.09 9.27
N LEU A 248 -4.24 -13.15 8.86
CA LEU A 248 -3.66 -12.13 9.75
C LEU A 248 -4.51 -10.85 9.70
N GLY A 249 -4.96 -10.45 8.52
CA GLY A 249 -5.98 -9.42 8.37
C GLY A 249 -5.79 -8.51 7.15
N MET A 250 -6.84 -7.74 6.87
CA MET A 250 -6.88 -6.78 5.77
C MET A 250 -6.53 -5.37 6.24
N ASN A 251 -5.75 -4.63 5.45
CA ASN A 251 -5.49 -3.21 5.65
C ASN A 251 -5.66 -2.46 4.32
N VAL A 252 -6.46 -1.40 4.33
CA VAL A 252 -6.74 -0.53 3.20
C VAL A 252 -5.96 0.77 3.38
N TYR A 253 -5.27 1.21 2.32
CA TYR A 253 -4.59 2.50 2.24
C TYR A 253 -5.30 3.37 1.20
N VAL A 254 -5.72 4.57 1.59
CA VAL A 254 -6.29 5.55 0.65
C VAL A 254 -5.18 6.51 0.23
N GLN A 255 -4.88 6.50 -1.07
CA GLN A 255 -3.68 7.14 -1.63
C GLN A 255 -3.93 8.49 -2.29
N ALA A 256 -5.20 8.91 -2.45
CA ALA A 256 -5.57 10.21 -3.02
C ALA A 256 -6.97 10.63 -2.54
N PRO A 257 -7.25 11.94 -2.44
CA PRO A 257 -8.61 12.42 -2.21
C PRO A 257 -9.47 12.06 -3.42
N TYR A 258 -10.74 11.75 -3.20
CA TYR A 258 -11.68 11.33 -4.26
C TYR A 258 -11.22 10.11 -5.08
N SER A 259 -10.29 9.30 -4.57
CA SER A 259 -9.84 8.09 -5.25
C SER A 259 -10.98 7.08 -5.36
N LEU A 260 -11.25 6.60 -6.57
CA LEU A 260 -12.21 5.51 -6.79
C LEU A 260 -11.65 4.16 -6.34
N HIS A 261 -10.33 4.06 -6.19
CA HIS A 261 -9.63 2.83 -5.82
C HIS A 261 -8.77 3.00 -4.58
N THR A 262 -8.44 1.88 -3.96
CA THR A 262 -7.61 1.82 -2.76
C THR A 262 -6.55 0.74 -2.93
N SER A 263 -5.40 0.94 -2.30
CA SER A 263 -4.39 -0.11 -2.19
C SER A 263 -4.74 -0.99 -1.00
N VAL A 264 -4.83 -2.30 -1.18
CA VAL A 264 -5.25 -3.22 -0.12
C VAL A 264 -4.20 -4.29 0.11
N SER A 265 -3.85 -4.50 1.39
CA SER A 265 -3.05 -5.62 1.85
C SER A 265 -3.96 -6.69 2.44
N PHE A 266 -3.98 -7.88 1.83
CA PHE A 266 -4.65 -9.05 2.35
C PHE A 266 -3.62 -10.00 2.96
N ALA A 267 -3.43 -9.89 4.28
CA ALA A 267 -2.33 -10.57 4.95
C ALA A 267 -2.76 -11.92 5.56
N VAL A 268 -1.88 -12.90 5.40
CA VAL A 268 -2.00 -14.27 5.91
C VAL A 268 -0.68 -14.71 6.56
N TYR A 269 -0.76 -15.77 7.35
CA TYR A 269 0.41 -16.49 7.85
C TYR A 269 0.91 -17.50 6.82
N VAL A 270 2.22 -17.53 6.59
CA VAL A 270 2.89 -18.42 5.63
C VAL A 270 4.01 -19.18 6.33
N ASN A 271 4.05 -20.50 6.23
CA ASN A 271 5.18 -21.29 6.69
C ASN A 271 6.23 -21.36 5.57
N ASP A 272 7.32 -20.62 5.72
CA ASP A 272 8.40 -20.52 4.72
C ASP A 272 9.34 -21.74 4.69
N ARG A 273 9.09 -22.73 5.55
CA ARG A 273 9.82 -24.01 5.59
C ARG A 273 9.04 -25.16 4.94
N ASP A 274 7.79 -24.92 4.56
CA ASP A 274 6.91 -25.91 3.93
C ASP A 274 6.62 -25.48 2.49
N MET A 275 7.18 -26.22 1.53
CA MET A 275 7.02 -25.96 0.11
C MET A 275 5.56 -26.07 -0.36
N ASP A 276 4.73 -26.89 0.29
CA ASP A 276 3.31 -26.96 -0.03
C ASP A 276 2.58 -25.70 0.45
N ASN A 277 2.86 -25.26 1.68
CA ASN A 277 2.33 -24.00 2.21
C ASN A 277 2.71 -22.79 1.33
N ILE A 278 3.96 -22.74 0.86
CA ILE A 278 4.43 -21.71 -0.07
C ILE A 278 3.64 -21.74 -1.39
N LYS A 279 3.42 -22.93 -1.97
CA LYS A 279 2.63 -23.07 -3.20
C LYS A 279 1.19 -22.60 -2.99
N ARG A 280 0.55 -22.97 -1.88
CA ARG A 280 -0.80 -22.50 -1.51
C ARG A 280 -0.85 -20.99 -1.34
N PHE A 281 0.19 -20.38 -0.74
CA PHE A 281 0.31 -18.91 -0.65
C PHE A 281 0.36 -18.24 -2.03
N TYR A 282 1.16 -18.75 -2.97
CA TYR A 282 1.21 -18.16 -4.31
C TYR A 282 -0.07 -18.41 -5.13
N ASN A 283 -0.74 -19.53 -4.93
CA ASN A 283 -2.08 -19.75 -5.51
C ASN A 283 -3.11 -18.77 -4.91
N TYR A 284 -3.08 -18.54 -3.60
CA TYR A 284 -3.86 -17.50 -2.94
C TYR A 284 -3.60 -16.11 -3.52
N VAL A 285 -2.34 -15.74 -3.75
CA VAL A 285 -1.96 -14.46 -4.37
C VAL A 285 -2.55 -14.35 -5.79
N LYS A 286 -2.41 -15.40 -6.60
CA LYS A 286 -2.97 -15.46 -7.96
C LYS A 286 -4.48 -15.24 -7.94
N GLU A 287 -5.21 -15.98 -7.09
CA GLU A 287 -6.67 -15.88 -7.01
C GLU A 287 -7.13 -14.49 -6.57
N MET A 288 -6.46 -13.86 -5.61
CA MET A 288 -6.76 -12.49 -5.18
C MET A 288 -6.46 -11.46 -6.27
N GLY A 289 -5.35 -11.61 -7.01
CA GLY A 289 -5.00 -10.73 -8.13
C GLY A 289 -6.01 -10.84 -9.28
N LEU A 290 -6.41 -12.06 -9.65
CA LEU A 290 -7.45 -12.29 -10.67
C LEU A 290 -8.80 -11.73 -10.25
N TYR A 291 -9.16 -11.87 -8.98
CA TYR A 291 -10.38 -11.25 -8.44
C TYR A 291 -10.32 -9.72 -8.53
N ALA A 292 -9.19 -9.11 -8.16
CA ALA A 292 -9.05 -7.66 -8.27
C ALA A 292 -9.25 -7.19 -9.71
N LEU A 293 -8.65 -7.88 -10.69
CA LEU A 293 -8.85 -7.58 -12.11
C LEU A 293 -10.32 -7.73 -12.55
N SER A 294 -11.02 -8.79 -12.10
CA SER A 294 -12.40 -9.05 -12.51
C SER A 294 -13.40 -8.00 -12.02
N ILE A 295 -13.04 -7.23 -11.01
CA ILE A 295 -13.88 -6.17 -10.42
C ILE A 295 -13.44 -4.76 -10.84
N GLY A 296 -12.54 -4.64 -11.83
CA GLY A 296 -12.02 -3.36 -12.32
C GLY A 296 -10.94 -2.74 -11.43
N GLY A 297 -10.27 -3.55 -10.63
CA GLY A 297 -9.06 -3.22 -9.88
C GLY A 297 -7.76 -3.53 -10.63
N SER A 298 -6.67 -3.61 -9.88
CA SER A 298 -5.33 -3.97 -10.39
C SER A 298 -4.77 -5.13 -9.57
N SER A 299 -4.00 -6.00 -10.23
CA SER A 299 -3.46 -7.22 -9.65
C SER A 299 -2.41 -7.00 -8.56
N THR A 300 -1.77 -5.82 -8.55
CA THR A 300 -0.86 -5.33 -7.51
C THR A 300 -1.07 -3.82 -7.38
N SER A 301 -0.74 -3.24 -6.23
CA SER A 301 -0.96 -1.82 -5.96
C SER A 301 0.28 -1.08 -5.49
N TYR A 302 1.20 -1.77 -4.82
CA TYR A 302 2.44 -1.18 -4.29
C TYR A 302 3.61 -2.16 -4.12
N GLN A 303 3.41 -3.47 -4.30
CA GLN A 303 4.55 -4.42 -4.29
C GLN A 303 5.26 -4.47 -5.65
N GLY A 304 4.53 -4.16 -6.73
CA GLY A 304 5.04 -4.29 -8.09
C GLY A 304 4.95 -5.73 -8.60
N ASP A 305 5.38 -5.93 -9.84
CA ASP A 305 5.23 -7.23 -10.50
C ASP A 305 6.32 -8.20 -10.02
N GLY A 306 7.56 -7.73 -9.98
CA GLY A 306 8.74 -8.48 -9.58
C GLY A 306 8.92 -9.76 -10.41
N GLU A 307 9.32 -10.83 -9.74
CA GLU A 307 9.23 -12.20 -10.28
C GLU A 307 7.88 -12.85 -9.98
N LYS A 308 7.21 -12.38 -8.91
CA LYS A 308 6.02 -13.00 -8.33
C LYS A 308 4.85 -12.97 -9.30
N TYR A 309 4.56 -11.81 -9.87
CA TYR A 309 3.44 -11.56 -10.76
C TYR A 309 3.85 -11.47 -12.24
N ALA A 310 5.16 -11.60 -12.52
CA ALA A 310 5.75 -11.42 -13.84
C ALA A 310 5.00 -12.19 -14.93
N GLY A 311 4.74 -11.49 -16.04
CA GLY A 311 4.10 -12.03 -17.24
C GLY A 311 2.60 -12.20 -17.03
N VAL A 312 2.19 -13.14 -16.20
CA VAL A 312 0.84 -13.70 -16.19
C VAL A 312 -0.26 -12.69 -15.83
N LEU A 313 -0.15 -11.96 -14.71
CA LEU A 313 -1.18 -10.98 -14.34
C LEU A 313 -1.00 -9.66 -15.11
N CYS A 314 0.25 -9.28 -15.38
CA CYS A 314 0.62 -8.12 -16.18
C CYS A 314 0.03 -8.21 -17.61
N GLU A 315 0.07 -9.40 -18.22
CA GLU A 315 -0.50 -9.68 -19.54
C GLU A 315 -2.02 -9.51 -19.57
N ILE A 316 -2.71 -10.02 -18.56
CA ILE A 316 -4.17 -9.87 -18.44
C ILE A 316 -4.54 -8.41 -18.25
N GLU A 317 -3.78 -7.66 -17.45
CA GLU A 317 -4.06 -6.27 -17.11
C GLU A 317 -3.78 -5.32 -18.29
N HIS A 318 -2.67 -5.50 -19.01
CA HIS A 318 -2.22 -4.56 -20.04
C HIS A 318 -2.53 -4.95 -21.49
N LYS A 319 -2.74 -6.25 -21.77
CA LYS A 319 -3.12 -6.79 -23.08
C LYS A 319 -2.37 -6.13 -24.25
N ASP A 320 -3.05 -5.32 -25.05
CA ASP A 320 -2.54 -4.69 -26.26
C ASP A 320 -1.37 -3.74 -26.02
N SER A 321 -1.26 -3.18 -24.80
CA SER A 321 -0.20 -2.24 -24.44
C SER A 321 1.17 -2.90 -24.27
N LEU A 322 1.23 -4.23 -24.11
CA LEU A 322 2.49 -4.94 -23.86
C LEU A 322 3.50 -4.79 -24.99
N LYS A 323 3.04 -4.73 -26.25
CA LYS A 323 3.93 -4.50 -27.40
C LYS A 323 4.64 -3.14 -27.31
N LEU A 324 3.90 -2.11 -26.89
CA LEU A 324 4.45 -0.77 -26.70
C LEU A 324 5.40 -0.73 -25.50
N ILE A 325 5.04 -1.37 -24.39
CA ILE A 325 5.89 -1.47 -23.20
C ILE A 325 7.22 -2.17 -23.55
N SER A 326 7.16 -3.27 -24.29
CA SER A 326 8.35 -3.99 -24.77
C SER A 326 9.20 -3.13 -25.72
N SER A 327 8.57 -2.35 -26.60
CA SER A 327 9.28 -1.41 -27.48
C SER A 327 10.02 -0.33 -26.68
N ILE A 328 9.42 0.20 -25.61
CA ILE A 328 10.08 1.15 -24.71
C ILE A 328 11.28 0.50 -24.01
N LYS A 329 11.13 -0.75 -23.51
CA LYS A 329 12.24 -1.49 -22.91
C LYS A 329 13.43 -1.59 -23.87
N ASN A 330 13.20 -1.84 -25.16
CA ASN A 330 14.26 -1.96 -26.16
C ASN A 330 14.97 -0.62 -26.46
N VAL A 331 14.30 0.53 -26.24
CA VAL A 331 14.93 1.85 -26.36
C VAL A 331 15.95 2.07 -25.23
N PHE A 332 15.63 1.65 -24.01
CA PHE A 332 16.51 1.85 -22.84
C PHE A 332 17.53 0.72 -22.65
N ASP A 333 17.21 -0.51 -23.08
CA ASP A 333 18.04 -1.69 -22.85
C ASP A 333 17.89 -2.71 -24.01
N PRO A 334 18.50 -2.43 -25.17
CA PRO A 334 18.39 -3.28 -26.36
C PRO A 334 19.05 -4.66 -26.20
N LYS A 335 19.96 -4.82 -25.21
CA LYS A 335 20.63 -6.10 -24.91
C LYS A 335 19.92 -6.90 -23.81
N HIS A 336 18.83 -6.38 -23.26
CA HIS A 336 18.06 -7.00 -22.18
C HIS A 336 18.91 -7.37 -20.94
N ILE A 337 19.92 -6.57 -20.60
CA ILE A 337 20.80 -6.82 -19.44
C ILE A 337 20.23 -6.29 -18.12
N MET A 338 19.29 -5.35 -18.19
CA MET A 338 18.69 -4.70 -17.02
C MET A 338 17.54 -5.54 -16.44
N ASN A 339 17.84 -6.19 -15.31
CA ASN A 339 16.94 -7.01 -14.49
C ASN A 339 16.15 -8.09 -15.29
N PRO A 340 16.85 -9.03 -15.95
CA PRO A 340 16.24 -9.99 -16.87
C PRO A 340 15.21 -10.88 -16.18
N GLY A 341 14.10 -11.15 -16.89
CA GLY A 341 13.03 -12.04 -16.45
C GLY A 341 12.08 -11.46 -15.39
N LYS A 342 12.34 -10.26 -14.86
CA LYS A 342 11.40 -9.58 -13.95
C LYS A 342 10.37 -8.77 -14.74
N LYS A 343 9.22 -8.49 -14.13
CA LYS A 343 8.09 -7.70 -14.64
C LYS A 343 7.34 -8.31 -15.82
N PHE A 344 8.05 -8.67 -16.88
CA PHE A 344 7.47 -9.19 -18.13
C PHE A 344 7.88 -10.63 -18.45
N GLY A 345 8.77 -11.23 -17.66
CA GLY A 345 9.17 -12.63 -17.83
C GLY A 345 8.14 -13.61 -17.26
N LEU A 346 8.43 -14.91 -17.35
CA LEU A 346 7.57 -15.94 -16.75
C LEU A 346 7.77 -15.98 -15.23
N SER A 347 6.66 -15.90 -14.48
CA SER A 347 6.69 -16.12 -13.03
C SER A 347 7.02 -17.57 -12.69
N LYS A 348 7.95 -17.76 -11.75
CA LYS A 348 8.28 -19.07 -11.16
C LYS A 348 7.13 -19.65 -10.34
N TRP A 349 6.27 -18.79 -9.79
CA TRP A 349 5.32 -19.14 -8.74
C TRP A 349 3.86 -19.09 -9.19
N ILE A 350 3.50 -18.10 -10.02
CA ILE A 350 2.14 -17.88 -10.50
C ILE A 350 2.07 -18.28 -11.97
N LYS A 351 1.26 -19.29 -12.27
CA LYS A 351 0.99 -19.79 -13.63
C LYS A 351 -0.51 -19.74 -13.93
N ILE A 352 -0.91 -19.48 -15.18
CA ILE A 352 -2.30 -19.60 -15.64
C ILE A 352 -2.35 -20.71 -16.71
N GLY A 353 -3.26 -21.67 -16.53
CA GLY A 353 -3.27 -22.93 -17.28
C GLY A 353 -2.40 -24.01 -16.63
N ASP A 354 -2.73 -25.28 -16.89
CA ASP A 354 -1.81 -26.42 -16.76
C ASP A 354 -0.95 -26.54 -18.02
#